data_AF-A0A662RNK3-F1
#
_entry.id   AF-A0A662RNK3-F1
#
_cell.length_a   1.000
_cell.length_b   1.000
_cell.length_c   1.000
_cell.angle_alpha   90.00
_cell.angle_beta   90.00
_cell.angle_gamma   90.00
#
_symmetry.space_group_name_H-M   'P 1'
#
loop_
_entity.id
_entity.type
_entity.pdbx_description
1 polymer ?
#
loop_
_entity_poly.entity_id
_entity_poly.type
_entity_poly.pdbx_seq_one_letter_code
_entity_poly.pdbx_strand_id
1 'polypeptide(L)'
;MTLTPIGVIHSPYKSLRDCPRQASKSEVVAVIEVFEQYAGGLKDIEGFSHLILLYWLHKSHGYSLLVRTPWDTELHGLFTTRSPNRPNPIGISVVKLIERRGNILR
;
A
#
# COMPACT_ATOMS: atom_id res chain seq x y z
N MET A 1 14.79 -12.64 -7.25
CA MET A 1 13.85 -12.70 -6.12
C MET A 1 12.44 -12.63 -6.70
N THR A 2 11.56 -13.54 -6.29
CA THR A 2 10.16 -13.58 -6.75
C THR A 2 9.27 -13.32 -5.55
N LEU A 3 8.31 -12.40 -5.67
CA LEU A 3 7.31 -12.14 -4.64
C LEU A 3 6.02 -12.85 -5.03
N THR A 4 5.41 -13.54 -4.07
CA THR A 4 4.10 -14.17 -4.23
C THR A 4 3.05 -13.26 -3.60
N PRO A 5 2.06 -12.75 -4.35
CA PRO A 5 1.00 -11.93 -3.76
C PRO A 5 0.16 -12.77 -2.80
N ILE A 6 -0.11 -12.23 -1.62
CA ILE A 6 -0.93 -12.90 -0.59
C ILE A 6 -2.39 -12.44 -0.58
N GLY A 7 -2.73 -11.47 -1.42
CA GLY A 7 -4.04 -10.84 -1.41
C GLY A 7 -4.12 -9.64 -2.35
N VAL A 8 -5.27 -8.95 -2.31
CA VAL A 8 -5.59 -7.76 -3.11
C VAL A 8 -6.19 -6.69 -2.20
N ILE A 9 -5.86 -5.43 -2.50
CA ILE A 9 -6.47 -4.26 -1.85
C ILE A 9 -7.54 -3.69 -2.78
N HIS A 10 -8.77 -3.68 -2.32
CA HIS A 10 -9.92 -3.06 -2.98
C HIS A 10 -10.14 -1.68 -2.39
N SER A 11 -10.05 -0.65 -3.22
CA SER A 11 -10.27 0.75 -2.83
C SER A 11 -11.20 1.44 -3.82
N PRO A 12 -11.86 2.56 -3.45
CA PRO A 12 -12.66 3.32 -4.39
C PRO A 12 -11.80 4.07 -5.43
N TYR A 13 -10.49 4.18 -5.23
CA TYR A 13 -9.59 4.86 -6.15
C TYR A 13 -9.45 4.08 -7.47
N LYS A 14 -9.87 4.67 -8.58
CA LYS A 14 -9.84 4.04 -9.90
C LYS A 14 -8.64 4.47 -10.75
N SER A 15 -8.11 5.67 -10.51
CA SER A 15 -6.92 6.19 -11.16
C SER A 15 -5.85 6.65 -10.17
N LEU A 16 -4.61 6.78 -10.65
CA LEU A 16 -3.49 7.29 -9.84
C LEU A 16 -3.73 8.73 -9.35
N ARG A 17 -4.57 9.51 -10.07
CA ARG A 17 -4.90 10.89 -9.70
C ARG A 17 -5.87 10.96 -8.52
N ASP A 18 -6.71 9.93 -8.36
CA ASP A 18 -7.68 9.84 -7.27
C ASP A 18 -7.03 9.36 -5.97
N CYS A 19 -5.93 8.61 -6.08
CA CYS A 19 -5.19 8.11 -4.93
C CYS A 19 -4.65 9.26 -4.07
N PRO A 20 -4.84 9.23 -2.74
CA PRO A 20 -4.25 10.20 -1.85
C PRO A 20 -2.73 10.07 -1.90
N ARG A 21 -2.01 11.19 -1.80
CA ARG A 21 -0.54 11.19 -1.76
C ARG A 21 0.01 10.36 -0.60
N GLN A 22 -0.73 10.26 0.50
CA GLN A 22 -0.43 9.47 1.67
C GLN A 22 -1.73 8.89 2.24
N ALA A 23 -1.74 7.59 2.56
CA ALA A 23 -2.91 6.91 3.12
C ALA A 23 -3.40 7.55 4.42
N SER A 24 -2.48 8.05 5.27
CA SER A 24 -2.81 8.73 6.53
C SER A 24 -3.58 10.05 6.38
N LYS A 25 -3.73 10.56 5.16
CA LYS A 25 -4.51 11.78 4.85
C LYS A 25 -5.89 11.46 4.29
N SER A 26 -6.32 10.21 4.36
CA SER A 26 -7.56 9.72 3.79
C SER A 26 -8.37 8.99 4.86
N GLU A 27 -9.65 9.35 4.98
CA GLU A 27 -10.63 8.65 5.83
C GLU A 27 -11.35 7.51 5.08
N VAL A 28 -10.94 7.23 3.84
CA VAL A 28 -11.53 6.17 3.02
C VAL A 28 -11.21 4.80 3.58
N VAL A 29 -12.27 4.01 3.81
CA VAL A 29 -12.16 2.58 4.13
C VAL A 29 -11.86 1.80 2.86
N ALA A 30 -10.79 0.98 2.91
CA ALA A 30 -10.45 0.01 1.89
C ALA A 30 -10.76 -1.40 2.41
N VAL A 31 -10.82 -2.37 1.50
CA VAL A 31 -10.99 -3.77 1.85
C VAL A 31 -9.73 -4.52 1.44
N ILE A 32 -9.17 -5.30 2.36
CA ILE A 32 -8.02 -6.16 2.09
C ILE A 32 -8.55 -7.58 2.03
N GLU A 33 -8.44 -8.20 0.87
CA GLU A 33 -8.75 -9.59 0.67
C GLU A 33 -7.45 -10.39 0.71
N VAL A 34 -7.27 -11.21 1.75
CA VAL A 34 -6.17 -12.18 1.81
C VAL A 34 -6.62 -13.45 1.10
N PHE A 35 -5.81 -14.02 0.21
CA PHE A 35 -6.20 -15.25 -0.49
C PHE A 35 -6.39 -16.40 0.50
N GLU A 36 -7.34 -17.28 0.22
CA GLU A 36 -7.80 -18.32 1.16
C GLU A 36 -6.66 -19.21 1.68
N GLN A 37 -5.72 -19.59 0.81
CA GLN A 37 -4.53 -20.38 1.17
C GLN A 37 -3.61 -19.70 2.21
N TYR A 38 -3.74 -18.39 2.41
CA TYR A 38 -2.98 -17.61 3.39
C TYR A 38 -3.84 -17.13 4.57
N ALA A 39 -5.14 -17.42 4.60
CA ALA A 39 -6.06 -16.94 5.62
C ALA A 39 -5.67 -17.38 7.04
N GLY A 40 -5.06 -18.56 7.19
CA GLY A 40 -4.53 -19.03 8.47
C GLY A 40 -3.48 -18.10 9.10
N GLY A 41 -2.76 -17.32 8.27
CA GLY A 41 -1.80 -16.31 8.71
C GLY A 41 -2.42 -15.09 9.40
N LEU A 42 -3.75 -14.94 9.35
CA LEU A 42 -4.49 -13.87 10.03
C LEU A 42 -4.81 -14.18 11.50
N LYS A 43 -4.38 -15.33 12.05
CA LYS A 43 -4.63 -15.66 13.46
C LYS A 43 -4.15 -14.51 14.36
N ASP A 44 -4.97 -14.14 15.35
CA ASP A 44 -4.73 -13.07 16.34
C ASP A 44 -4.66 -11.62 15.80
N ILE A 45 -4.95 -11.38 14.51
CA ILE A 45 -4.86 -10.03 13.91
C ILE A 45 -5.77 -8.98 14.58
N GLU A 46 -6.92 -9.42 15.13
CA GLU A 46 -7.87 -8.56 15.84
C GLU A 46 -7.35 -8.05 17.19
N GLY A 47 -6.24 -8.61 17.68
CA GLY A 47 -5.52 -8.09 18.85
C GLY A 47 -4.77 -6.78 18.57
N PHE A 48 -4.66 -6.35 17.32
CA PHE A 48 -3.96 -5.13 16.91
C PHE A 48 -4.92 -4.05 16.44
N SER A 49 -4.70 -2.81 16.88
CA SER A 49 -5.49 -1.65 16.42
C SER A 49 -5.05 -1.15 15.05
N HIS A 50 -3.79 -1.37 14.67
CA HIS A 50 -3.21 -0.90 13.42
C HIS A 50 -2.37 -1.99 12.76
N LEU A 51 -2.34 -1.97 11.43
CA LEU A 51 -1.59 -2.88 10.59
C LEU A 51 -0.58 -2.11 9.75
N ILE A 52 0.57 -2.73 9.49
CA ILE A 52 1.51 -2.28 8.45
C ILE A 52 1.19 -3.07 7.19
N LEU A 53 0.75 -2.38 6.15
CA LEU A 53 0.53 -2.98 4.83
C LEU A 53 1.75 -2.76 3.96
N LEU A 54 2.25 -3.85 3.39
CA LEU A 54 3.19 -3.84 2.27
C LEU A 54 2.44 -4.31 1.02
N TYR A 55 2.48 -3.50 -0.03
CA TYR A 55 1.74 -3.80 -1.26
C TYR A 55 2.53 -3.42 -2.49
N TRP A 56 2.28 -4.13 -3.58
CA TRP A 56 2.95 -3.88 -4.85
C TRP A 56 2.22 -2.77 -5.62
N LEU A 57 2.92 -1.69 -5.93
CA LEU A 57 2.41 -0.61 -6.77
C LEU A 57 2.50 -1.07 -8.24
N HIS A 58 1.58 -1.94 -8.63
CA HIS A 58 1.55 -2.61 -9.94
C HIS A 58 1.48 -1.69 -11.17
N LYS A 59 1.09 -0.43 -10.98
CA LYS A 59 1.09 0.62 -12.03
C LYS A 59 2.34 1.50 -12.03
N SER A 60 3.33 1.21 -11.18
CA SER A 60 4.63 1.89 -11.23
C SER A 60 5.41 1.38 -12.46
N HIS A 61 5.76 2.29 -13.36
CA HIS A 61 6.47 1.96 -14.60
C HIS A 61 7.79 2.72 -14.66
N GLY A 62 8.90 1.98 -14.65
CA GLY A 62 10.26 2.55 -14.64
C GLY A 62 10.59 3.32 -13.36
N TYR A 63 11.79 3.86 -13.29
CA TYR A 63 12.24 4.74 -12.22
C TYR A 63 13.35 5.67 -12.70
N SER A 64 13.55 6.78 -11.99
CA SER A 64 14.71 7.66 -12.12
C SER A 64 15.34 7.84 -10.74
N LEU A 65 16.67 7.88 -10.66
CA LEU A 65 17.38 8.06 -9.38
C LEU A 65 17.19 9.46 -8.78
N LEU A 66 16.83 10.43 -9.62
CA LEU A 66 16.45 11.79 -9.22
C LEU A 66 15.00 12.03 -9.62
N VAL A 67 14.19 12.54 -8.69
CA VAL A 67 12.75 12.79 -8.89
C VAL A 67 12.35 14.16 -8.37
N ARG A 68 11.36 14.79 -9.02
CA ARG A 68 10.65 15.95 -8.46
C ARG A 68 9.52 15.46 -7.57
N THR A 69 9.33 16.11 -6.43
CA THR A 69 8.29 15.73 -5.48
C THR A 69 7.15 16.77 -5.49
N PRO A 70 5.96 16.46 -4.93
CA PRO A 70 4.88 17.44 -4.88
C PRO A 70 5.11 18.63 -3.94
N TRP A 71 6.18 18.61 -3.13
CA TRP A 71 6.44 19.59 -2.07
C TRP A 71 7.65 20.49 -2.35
N ASP A 72 8.40 20.22 -3.42
CA ASP A 72 9.57 20.99 -3.82
C ASP A 72 9.75 20.95 -5.34
N THR A 73 10.31 22.01 -5.90
CA THR A 73 10.67 22.08 -7.31
C THR A 73 12.01 21.42 -7.58
N GLU A 74 12.93 21.31 -6.61
CA GLU A 74 14.24 20.70 -6.83
C GLU A 74 14.19 19.18 -7.06
N LEU A 75 15.29 18.64 -7.59
CA LEU A 75 15.46 17.19 -7.73
C LEU A 75 15.97 16.58 -6.42
N HIS A 76 15.34 15.49 -6.00
CA HIS A 76 15.77 14.71 -4.83
C HIS A 76 16.15 13.29 -5.22
N GLY A 77 17.10 12.72 -4.47
CA GLY A 77 17.42 11.31 -4.58
C GLY A 77 16.19 10.46 -4.30
N LEU A 78 15.85 9.55 -5.21
CA LEU A 78 14.63 8.73 -5.15
C LEU A 78 14.41 8.07 -3.78
N PHE A 79 15.48 7.56 -3.18
CA PHE A 79 15.43 6.85 -1.91
C PHE A 79 15.23 7.75 -0.68
N THR A 80 15.33 9.07 -0.83
CA THR A 80 14.95 10.06 0.19
C THR A 80 13.46 10.40 0.14
N THR A 81 12.72 9.84 -0.81
CA THR A 81 11.30 10.15 -1.07
C THR A 81 10.40 8.92 -0.89
N ARG A 82 9.09 9.15 -0.96
CA ARG A 82 8.06 8.10 -1.04
C ARG A 82 7.46 7.97 -2.45
N SER A 83 8.23 8.31 -3.49
CA SER A 83 7.79 8.16 -4.88
C SER A 83 7.42 6.70 -5.19
N PRO A 84 6.33 6.43 -5.92
CA PRO A 84 5.91 5.08 -6.24
C PRO A 84 6.81 4.39 -7.28
N ASN A 85 7.47 5.16 -8.14
CA ASN A 85 8.30 4.66 -9.24
C ASN A 85 9.71 4.37 -8.74
N ARG A 86 9.95 3.12 -8.32
CA ARG A 86 11.20 2.65 -7.70
C ARG A 86 11.63 1.32 -8.28
N PRO A 87 12.92 0.91 -8.15
CA PRO A 87 13.38 -0.41 -8.60
C PRO A 87 12.52 -1.56 -8.06
N ASN A 88 12.11 -1.46 -6.79
CA ASN A 88 11.13 -2.33 -6.16
C ASN A 88 9.97 -1.45 -5.67
N PRO A 89 8.86 -1.35 -6.43
CA PRO A 89 7.74 -0.47 -6.16
C PRO A 89 6.84 -1.01 -5.04
N ILE A 90 7.42 -1.14 -3.84
CA ILE A 90 6.72 -1.56 -2.63
C ILE A 90 6.17 -0.31 -1.93
N GLY A 91 4.86 -0.23 -1.82
CA GLY A 91 4.15 0.72 -1.00
C GLY A 91 4.10 0.25 0.46
N ILE A 92 4.11 1.22 1.37
CA ILE A 92 3.92 1.00 2.81
C ILE A 92 2.86 1.96 3.33
N SER A 93 1.91 1.42 4.11
CA SER A 93 0.91 2.22 4.82
C SER A 93 0.68 1.65 6.22
N VAL A 94 0.53 2.53 7.20
CA VAL A 94 0.00 2.19 8.53
C VAL A 94 -1.49 2.50 8.48
N VAL A 95 -2.32 1.48 8.69
CA VAL A 95 -3.79 1.59 8.62
C VAL A 95 -4.40 1.13 9.93
N LYS A 96 -5.58 1.65 10.26
CA LYS A 96 -6.38 1.15 11.36
C LYS A 96 -7.15 -0.08 10.91
N LEU A 97 -7.16 -1.15 11.71
CA LEU A 97 -8.07 -2.28 11.51
C LEU A 97 -9.44 -1.91 12.07
N ILE A 98 -10.48 -1.98 11.23
CA ILE A 98 -11.87 -1.69 11.57
C ILE A 98 -12.60 -2.99 11.93
N GLU A 99 -12.53 -3.99 11.03
CA GLU A 99 -13.13 -5.30 11.26
C GLU A 99 -12.42 -6.39 10.46
N ARG A 100 -12.55 -7.64 10.93
CA ARG A 100 -12.19 -8.84 10.18
C ARG A 100 -13.44 -9.68 9.94
N ARG A 101 -13.56 -10.24 8.74
CA ARG A 101 -14.56 -11.26 8.38
C ARG A 101 -13.87 -12.37 7.58
N GLY A 102 -13.51 -13.47 8.23
CA GLY A 102 -12.78 -14.56 7.59
C GLY A 102 -11.40 -14.10 7.09
N ASN A 103 -11.22 -14.11 5.77
CA ASN A 103 -10.02 -13.67 5.04
C ASN A 103 -10.10 -12.20 4.57
N ILE A 104 -11.17 -11.48 4.92
CA ILE A 104 -11.40 -10.08 4.55
C ILE A 104 -11.13 -9.17 5.75
N LEU A 105 -10.34 -8.13 5.54
CA LEU A 105 -10.08 -7.06 6.51
C LEU A 105 -10.61 -5.73 5.99
N ARG A 106 -11.06 -4.86 6.90
CA ARG A 106 -11.49 -3.50 6.61
C ARG A 106 -10.80 -2.52 7.53
#